data_AF-J6F713-F1
#
_entry.id   AF-J6F713-F1
#
_cell.length_a   1.000
_cell.length_b   1.000
_cell.length_c   1.000
_cell.angle_alpha   90.00
_cell.angle_beta   90.00
_cell.angle_gamma   90.00
#
_symmetry.space_group_name_H-M   'P 1'
#
loop_
_entity.id
_entity.type
_entity.pdbx_description
1 polymer ?
#
loop_
_entity_poly.entity_id
_entity_poly.type
_entity_poly.pdbx_seq_one_letter_code
_entity_poly.pdbx_strand_id
1 'polypeptide(L)'
;MENSASSDEAIAADKARIDELKAKLDDPEAKKVSDRFDSLKKEMDALRAEGDKAYQERNKLFDERRALEKQMDELYGKKRASAQAYNEAKDAYYAKVQAIRQARQEKFKAEKAKEDAARRDEEIAQMREDAKVPAYTSEIEDCKLLINYLTGKSEDTQTTAEKKAGSGIAGVKELEVRKVEADFAGMRLKKKDEELEGFFGGSGKGKKKGGRKGQASANGSGTATPTTPSNDAVNLPLGMRAATTAAQTQKEIERVEKLVAKMQKKNGDAGADADAEGDKDAEEKKDEPAAAATEA
;
A
#
# COMPACT_ATOMS: atom_id res chain seq x y z
N MET A 1 63.22 63.43 108.13
CA MET A 1 62.00 64.17 107.72
C MET A 1 62.11 64.75 106.29
N GLU A 2 63.17 64.45 105.52
CA GLU A 2 63.36 65.01 104.16
C GLU A 2 62.80 64.11 103.02
N ASN A 3 62.62 62.80 103.26
CA ASN A 3 62.04 61.88 102.27
C ASN A 3 60.53 62.05 102.03
N SER A 4 59.79 62.66 102.97
CA SER A 4 58.35 62.89 102.82
C SER A 4 58.06 64.11 101.94
N ALA A 5 58.91 65.13 101.98
CA ALA A 5 58.75 66.33 101.15
C ALA A 5 58.98 66.02 99.66
N SER A 6 59.96 65.19 99.32
CA SER A 6 60.19 64.77 97.93
C SER A 6 59.09 63.84 97.40
N SER A 7 58.48 63.03 98.26
CA SER A 7 57.30 62.24 97.88
C SER A 7 56.06 63.11 97.68
N ASP A 8 55.86 64.16 98.48
CA ASP A 8 54.71 65.07 98.33
C ASP A 8 54.80 65.90 97.04
N GLU A 9 56.00 66.34 96.66
CA GLU A 9 56.25 67.02 95.38
C GLU A 9 56.04 66.08 94.18
N ALA A 10 56.50 64.83 94.26
CA ALA A 10 56.25 63.83 93.22
C ALA A 10 54.75 63.51 93.07
N ILE A 11 54.03 63.37 94.19
CA ILE A 11 52.58 63.18 94.20
C ILE A 11 51.85 64.40 93.62
N ALA A 12 52.31 65.62 93.90
CA ALA A 12 51.74 66.83 93.32
C ALA A 12 51.98 66.91 91.80
N ALA A 13 53.18 66.55 91.34
CA ALA A 13 53.51 66.47 89.91
C ALA A 13 52.68 65.41 89.18
N ASP A 14 52.46 64.24 89.80
CA ASP A 14 51.63 63.18 89.22
C ASP A 14 50.14 63.55 89.21
N LYS A 15 49.64 64.24 90.25
CA LYS A 15 48.28 64.80 90.24
C LYS A 15 48.09 65.83 89.12
N ALA A 16 49.08 66.70 88.91
CA ALA A 16 49.05 67.66 87.81
C ALA A 16 49.04 66.96 86.44
N ARG A 17 49.88 65.94 86.23
CA ARG A 17 49.86 65.12 85.00
C ARG A 17 48.53 64.41 84.81
N ILE A 18 47.94 63.87 85.88
CA ILE A 18 46.64 63.20 85.85
C ILE A 18 45.55 64.19 85.44
N ASP A 19 45.56 65.41 85.97
CA ASP A 19 44.56 66.42 85.65
C ASP A 19 44.73 66.98 84.22
N GLU A 20 45.97 67.11 83.73
CA GLU A 20 46.25 67.39 82.32
C GLU A 20 45.77 66.28 81.37
N LEU A 21 45.93 65.01 81.76
CA LEU A 21 45.45 63.87 80.99
C LEU A 21 43.92 63.76 81.00
N LYS A 22 43.27 64.07 82.14
CA LYS A 22 41.80 64.17 82.22
C LYS A 22 41.27 65.29 81.33
N ALA A 23 41.93 66.46 81.33
CA ALA A 23 41.52 67.58 80.48
C ALA A 23 41.57 67.22 78.98
N LYS A 24 42.61 66.49 78.53
CA LYS A 24 42.71 65.98 77.15
C LYS A 24 41.71 64.87 76.83
N LEU A 25 41.29 64.09 77.82
CA LEU A 25 40.30 63.02 77.64
C LEU A 25 38.86 63.56 77.60
N ASP A 26 38.60 64.67 78.30
CA ASP A 26 37.29 65.33 78.35
C ASP A 26 37.03 66.30 77.18
N ASP A 27 37.86 66.25 76.14
CA ASP A 27 37.65 67.02 74.92
C ASP A 27 36.26 66.68 74.31
N PRO A 28 35.35 67.66 74.19
CA PRO A 28 33.98 67.43 73.73
C PRO A 28 33.92 66.95 72.27
N GLU A 29 34.99 67.15 71.51
CA GLU A 29 35.15 66.63 70.15
C GLU A 29 35.44 65.13 70.14
N ALA A 30 36.25 64.62 71.07
CA ALA A 30 36.56 63.20 71.19
C ALA A 30 35.31 62.38 71.57
N LYS A 31 34.47 62.91 72.47
CA LYS A 31 33.17 62.30 72.82
C LYS A 31 32.22 62.24 71.63
N LYS A 32 32.08 63.34 70.87
CA LYS A 32 31.27 63.37 69.64
C LYS A 32 31.77 62.40 68.57
N VAL A 33 33.09 62.23 68.46
CA VAL A 33 33.68 61.25 67.53
C VAL A 33 33.40 59.82 67.99
N SER A 34 33.49 59.54 69.29
CA SER A 34 33.11 58.24 69.85
C SER A 34 31.63 57.92 69.61
N ASP A 35 30.74 58.88 69.84
CA ASP A 35 29.29 58.70 69.61
C ASP A 35 28.99 58.42 68.14
N ARG A 36 29.64 59.14 67.21
CA ARG A 36 29.53 58.89 65.77
C ARG A 36 30.09 57.52 65.38
N PHE A 37 31.17 57.09 66.03
CA PHE A 37 31.76 55.78 65.77
C PHE A 37 30.83 54.66 66.24
N ASP A 38 30.20 54.81 67.41
CA ASP A 38 29.23 53.85 67.92
C ASP A 38 27.93 53.84 67.09
N SER A 39 27.49 54.99 66.56
CA SER A 39 26.37 55.03 65.61
C SER A 39 26.72 54.35 64.29
N LEU A 40 27.88 54.66 63.71
CA LEU A 40 28.36 54.03 62.47
C LEU A 40 28.53 52.52 62.64
N LYS A 41 29.05 52.05 63.78
CA LYS A 41 29.12 50.61 64.07
C LYS A 41 27.74 49.95 64.06
N LYS A 42 26.75 50.55 64.73
CA LYS A 42 25.37 50.04 64.74
C LYS A 42 24.78 49.99 63.34
N GLU A 43 25.02 51.02 62.53
CA GLU A 43 24.61 51.04 61.12
C GLU A 43 25.30 49.94 60.30
N MET A 44 26.61 49.74 60.48
CA MET A 44 27.34 48.67 59.79
C MET A 44 26.85 47.27 60.20
N ASP A 45 26.57 47.05 61.48
CA ASP A 45 26.05 45.77 61.96
C ASP A 45 24.60 45.53 61.50
N ALA A 46 23.79 46.58 61.42
CA ALA A 46 22.45 46.51 60.83
C ALA A 46 22.53 46.17 59.33
N LEU A 47 23.39 46.85 58.56
CA LEU A 47 23.59 46.58 57.14
C LEU A 47 24.12 45.17 56.88
N ARG A 48 25.01 44.66 57.75
CA ARG A 48 25.47 43.26 57.68
C ARG A 48 24.31 42.29 57.90
N ALA A 49 23.50 42.52 58.94
CA ALA A 49 22.35 41.67 59.23
C ALA A 49 21.29 41.70 58.10
N GLU A 50 21.08 42.85 57.47
CA GLU A 50 20.22 42.98 56.29
C GLU A 50 20.82 42.27 55.08
N GLY A 51 22.13 42.41 54.86
CA GLY A 51 22.87 41.69 53.81
C GLY A 51 22.78 40.17 53.96
N ASP A 52 22.92 39.65 55.17
CA ASP A 52 22.80 38.23 55.47
C ASP A 52 21.37 37.72 55.22
N LYS A 53 20.35 38.48 55.62
CA LYS A 53 18.94 38.14 55.33
C LYS A 53 18.67 38.13 53.83
N ALA A 54 19.08 39.17 53.12
CA ALA A 54 18.91 39.26 51.67
C ALA A 54 19.63 38.10 50.94
N TYR A 55 20.81 37.72 51.41
CA TYR A 55 21.55 36.58 50.87
C TYR A 55 20.80 35.26 51.09
N GLN A 56 20.23 35.05 52.27
CA GLN A 56 19.41 33.86 52.57
C GLN A 56 18.14 33.81 51.72
N GLU A 57 17.41 34.92 51.58
CA GLU A 57 16.22 35.01 50.72
C GLU A 57 16.57 34.74 49.25
N ARG A 58 17.66 35.33 48.76
CA ARG A 58 18.16 35.10 47.41
C ARG A 58 18.50 33.63 47.18
N ASN A 59 19.15 32.98 48.14
CA ASN A 59 19.48 31.56 48.02
C ASN A 59 18.22 30.69 47.99
N LYS A 60 17.21 30.98 48.81
CA LYS A 60 15.91 30.29 48.74
C LYS A 60 15.27 30.41 47.35
N LEU A 61 15.27 31.61 46.76
CA LEU A 61 14.76 31.82 45.39
C LEU A 61 15.56 31.04 44.34
N PHE A 62 16.87 30.89 44.52
CA PHE A 62 17.68 30.06 43.62
C PHE A 62 17.38 28.57 43.77
N ASP A 63 17.15 28.09 44.99
CA ASP A 63 16.77 26.70 45.24
C ASP A 63 15.39 26.40 44.65
N GLU A 64 14.42 27.31 44.80
CA GLU A 64 13.10 27.23 44.16
C GLU A 64 13.20 27.24 42.64
N ARG A 65 13.99 28.15 42.06
CA ARG A 65 14.26 28.19 40.61
C ARG A 65 14.82 26.85 40.13
N ARG A 66 15.82 26.32 40.83
CA ARG A 66 16.46 25.05 40.48
C ARG A 66 15.51 23.87 40.61
N ALA A 67 14.62 23.89 41.60
CA ALA A 67 13.57 22.88 41.75
C ALA A 67 12.57 22.93 40.59
N LEU A 68 12.10 24.13 40.22
CA LEU A 68 11.19 24.31 39.08
C LEU A 68 11.85 23.92 37.76
N GLU A 69 13.11 24.28 37.55
CA GLU A 69 13.87 23.91 36.35
C GLU A 69 13.96 22.39 36.20
N LYS A 70 14.29 21.65 37.27
CA LYS A 70 14.27 20.19 37.28
C LYS A 70 12.89 19.62 36.94
N GLN A 71 11.83 20.18 37.50
CA GLN A 71 10.45 19.74 37.19
C GLN A 71 10.11 19.97 35.72
N MET A 72 10.52 21.12 35.14
CA MET A 72 10.32 21.39 33.73
C MET A 72 11.09 20.40 32.86
N ASP A 73 12.36 20.15 33.16
CA ASP A 73 13.19 19.18 32.44
C ASP A 73 12.59 17.78 32.48
N GLU A 74 12.08 17.34 33.63
CA GLU A 74 11.38 16.06 33.77
C GLU A 74 10.10 16.00 32.92
N LEU A 75 9.29 17.06 32.93
CA LEU A 75 8.06 17.12 32.14
C LEU A 75 8.36 17.15 30.63
N TYR A 76 9.36 17.91 30.20
CA TYR A 76 9.81 17.94 28.81
C TYR A 76 10.43 16.60 28.39
N GLY A 77 11.18 15.95 29.28
CA GLY A 77 11.69 14.60 29.10
C GLY A 77 10.56 13.59 28.88
N LYS A 78 9.54 13.59 29.75
CA LYS A 78 8.35 12.73 29.62
C LYS A 78 7.58 13.00 28.32
N LYS A 79 7.38 14.26 27.96
CA LYS A 79 6.72 14.66 26.70
C LYS A 79 7.50 14.20 25.47
N ARG A 80 8.82 14.33 25.49
CA ARG A 80 9.68 13.88 24.39
C ARG A 80 9.67 12.36 24.26
N ALA A 81 9.80 11.65 25.38
CA ALA A 81 9.77 10.20 25.41
C ALA A 81 8.41 9.64 24.92
N SER A 82 7.29 10.24 25.34
CA SER A 82 5.97 9.81 24.86
C SER A 82 5.76 10.08 23.38
N ALA A 83 6.24 11.23 22.87
CA ALA A 83 6.20 11.55 21.45
C ALA A 83 7.08 10.61 20.62
N GLN A 84 8.28 10.28 21.10
CA GLN A 84 9.17 9.30 20.46
C GLN A 84 8.53 7.92 20.42
N ALA A 85 8.03 7.42 21.55
CA ALA A 85 7.35 6.12 21.62
C ALA A 85 6.11 6.06 20.69
N TYR A 86 5.33 7.14 20.60
CA TYR A 86 4.21 7.22 19.66
C TYR A 86 4.66 7.17 18.20
N ASN A 87 5.71 7.93 17.84
CA ASN A 87 6.25 7.91 16.49
C ASN A 87 6.83 6.55 16.12
N GLU A 88 7.61 5.93 17.02
CA GLU A 88 8.16 4.58 16.82
C GLU A 88 7.04 3.53 16.65
N ALA A 89 6.00 3.58 17.49
CA ALA A 89 4.86 2.68 17.35
C ALA A 89 4.10 2.90 16.03
N LYS A 90 3.94 4.16 15.62
CA LYS A 90 3.32 4.53 14.34
C LYS A 90 4.14 4.03 13.16
N ASP A 91 5.45 4.23 13.18
CA ASP A 91 6.36 3.82 12.12
C ASP A 91 6.43 2.30 12.03
N ALA A 92 6.47 1.60 13.17
CA ALA A 92 6.39 0.14 13.22
C ALA A 92 5.05 -0.39 12.66
N TYR A 93 3.94 0.30 12.92
CA TYR A 93 2.64 -0.06 12.34
C TYR A 93 2.64 0.11 10.82
N TYR A 94 3.09 1.27 10.31
CA TYR A 94 3.14 1.50 8.87
C TYR A 94 4.13 0.58 8.17
N ALA A 95 5.29 0.27 8.78
CA ALA A 95 6.23 -0.71 8.25
C ALA A 95 5.58 -2.09 8.09
N LYS A 96 4.81 -2.55 9.09
CA LYS A 96 4.04 -3.81 8.99
C LYS A 96 3.00 -3.77 7.88
N VAL A 97 2.24 -2.67 7.76
CA VAL A 97 1.23 -2.51 6.71
C VAL A 97 1.86 -2.51 5.31
N GLN A 98 2.99 -1.81 5.13
CA GLN A 98 3.71 -1.80 3.86
C GLN A 98 4.30 -3.17 3.53
N ALA A 99 4.89 -3.87 4.51
CA ALA A 99 5.39 -5.23 4.32
C ALA A 99 4.26 -6.20 3.90
N ILE A 100 3.08 -6.12 4.52
CA ILE A 100 1.91 -6.93 4.12
C ILE A 100 1.45 -6.57 2.70
N ARG A 101 1.43 -5.28 2.35
CA ARG A 101 1.05 -4.83 1.01
C ARG A 101 2.04 -5.31 -0.05
N GLN A 102 3.34 -5.21 0.22
CA GLN A 102 4.41 -5.69 -0.64
C GLN A 102 4.32 -7.21 -0.80
N ALA A 103 4.20 -7.97 0.30
CA ALA A 103 4.04 -9.42 0.24
C ALA A 103 2.80 -9.85 -0.57
N ARG A 104 1.69 -9.11 -0.50
CA ARG A 104 0.50 -9.38 -1.33
C ARG A 104 0.75 -9.06 -2.81
N GLN A 105 1.41 -7.95 -3.11
CA GLN A 105 1.76 -7.58 -4.48
C GLN A 105 2.76 -8.58 -5.08
N GLU A 106 3.74 -9.03 -4.31
CA GLU A 106 4.71 -10.03 -4.71
C GLU A 106 4.04 -11.37 -4.97
N LYS A 107 3.15 -11.83 -4.08
CA LYS A 107 2.37 -13.04 -4.31
C LYS A 107 1.52 -12.96 -5.57
N PHE A 108 0.80 -11.85 -5.76
CA PHE A 108 -0.03 -11.65 -6.95
C PHE A 108 0.80 -11.60 -8.24
N LYS A 109 1.92 -10.88 -8.23
CA LYS A 109 2.84 -10.82 -9.38
C LYS A 109 3.48 -12.18 -9.66
N ALA A 110 3.86 -12.92 -8.63
CA ALA A 110 4.44 -14.26 -8.78
C ALA A 110 3.41 -15.28 -9.30
N GLU A 111 2.16 -15.20 -8.85
CA GLU A 111 1.06 -16.04 -9.36
C GLU A 111 0.76 -15.70 -10.83
N LYS A 112 0.67 -14.42 -11.18
CA LYS A 112 0.50 -13.99 -12.57
C LYS A 112 1.66 -14.43 -13.46
N ALA A 113 2.89 -14.27 -13.02
CA ALA A 113 4.06 -14.72 -13.78
C ALA A 113 4.06 -16.25 -13.99
N LYS A 114 3.57 -17.03 -13.03
CA LYS A 114 3.41 -18.49 -13.17
C LYS A 114 2.28 -18.87 -14.13
N GLU A 115 1.15 -18.18 -14.06
CA GLU A 115 0.02 -18.37 -14.98
C GLU A 115 0.42 -18.01 -16.41
N ASP A 116 1.10 -16.89 -16.60
CA ASP A 116 1.59 -16.46 -17.91
C ASP A 116 2.64 -17.42 -18.44
N ALA A 117 3.57 -17.91 -17.61
CA ALA A 117 4.53 -18.94 -18.00
C ALA A 117 3.83 -20.25 -18.40
N ALA A 118 2.86 -20.71 -17.60
CA ALA A 118 2.07 -21.91 -17.93
C ALA A 118 1.29 -21.75 -19.24
N ARG A 119 0.68 -20.58 -19.49
CA ARG A 119 0.02 -20.29 -20.76
C ARG A 119 0.99 -20.33 -21.93
N ARG A 120 2.20 -19.77 -21.77
CA ARG A 120 3.24 -19.85 -22.81
C ARG A 120 3.67 -21.29 -23.06
N ASP A 121 3.82 -22.08 -22.01
CA ASP A 121 4.17 -23.50 -22.12
C ASP A 121 3.05 -24.30 -22.81
N GLU A 122 1.79 -24.02 -22.49
CA GLU A 122 0.61 -24.59 -23.15
C GLU A 122 0.52 -24.21 -24.63
N GLU A 123 0.76 -22.94 -24.98
CA GLU A 123 0.82 -22.47 -26.37
C GLU A 123 1.95 -23.17 -27.13
N ILE A 124 3.13 -23.29 -26.54
CA ILE A 124 4.25 -24.01 -27.14
C ILE A 124 3.92 -25.50 -27.30
N ALA A 125 3.25 -26.11 -26.32
CA ALA A 125 2.83 -27.51 -26.40
C ALA A 125 1.78 -27.72 -27.51
N GLN A 126 0.79 -26.84 -27.64
CA GLN A 126 -0.20 -26.89 -28.72
C GLN A 126 0.47 -26.76 -30.08
N MET A 127 1.36 -25.78 -30.24
CA MET A 127 2.13 -25.62 -31.49
C MET A 127 2.97 -26.86 -31.82
N ARG A 128 3.48 -27.57 -30.80
CA ARG A 128 4.19 -28.84 -30.99
C ARG A 128 3.27 -29.98 -31.37
N GLU A 129 2.10 -30.12 -30.75
CA GLU A 129 1.13 -31.15 -31.11
C GLU A 129 0.56 -30.91 -32.53
N ASP A 130 0.23 -29.66 -32.86
CA ASP A 130 -0.21 -29.27 -34.20
C ASP A 130 0.87 -29.52 -35.25
N ALA A 131 2.15 -29.32 -34.90
CA ALA A 131 3.28 -29.65 -35.77
C ALA A 131 3.49 -31.17 -35.92
N LYS A 132 3.15 -31.98 -34.91
CA LYS A 132 3.21 -33.45 -34.98
C LYS A 132 2.12 -34.04 -35.87
N VAL A 133 0.99 -33.35 -36.00
CA VAL A 133 -0.07 -33.76 -36.93
C VAL A 133 0.50 -33.68 -38.35
N PRO A 134 0.54 -34.80 -39.11
CA PRO A 134 1.05 -34.76 -40.47
C PRO A 134 0.29 -33.70 -41.30
N ALA A 135 1.01 -33.01 -42.18
CA ALA A 135 0.44 -31.98 -43.05
C ALA A 135 -0.84 -32.49 -43.75
N TYR A 136 -1.82 -31.65 -44.06
CA TYR A 136 -3.01 -32.05 -44.84
C TYR A 136 -3.91 -33.19 -44.28
N THR A 137 -3.74 -33.65 -43.04
CA THR A 137 -4.59 -34.70 -42.45
C THR A 137 -6.07 -34.33 -42.41
N SER A 138 -6.39 -33.10 -41.98
CA SER A 138 -7.76 -32.55 -41.99
C SER A 138 -8.35 -32.50 -43.40
N GLU A 139 -7.58 -32.06 -44.40
CA GLU A 139 -8.00 -32.03 -45.80
C GLU A 139 -8.24 -33.43 -46.37
N ILE A 140 -7.43 -34.42 -45.95
CA ILE A 140 -7.61 -35.82 -46.31
C ILE A 140 -8.89 -36.39 -45.67
N GLU A 141 -9.18 -36.05 -44.42
CA GLU A 141 -10.41 -36.46 -43.73
C GLU A 141 -11.66 -35.82 -44.37
N ASP A 142 -11.62 -34.53 -44.66
CA ASP A 142 -12.70 -33.81 -45.34
C ASP A 142 -12.95 -34.39 -46.74
N CYS A 143 -11.89 -34.66 -47.50
CA CYS A 143 -12.00 -35.30 -48.81
C CYS A 143 -12.58 -36.73 -48.70
N LYS A 144 -12.20 -37.51 -47.68
CA LYS A 144 -12.79 -38.83 -47.41
C LYS A 144 -14.27 -38.74 -47.02
N LEU A 145 -14.66 -37.77 -46.21
CA LEU A 145 -16.06 -37.52 -45.84
C LEU A 145 -16.89 -37.13 -47.06
N LEU A 146 -16.36 -36.26 -47.93
CA LEU A 146 -17.00 -35.88 -49.19
C LEU A 146 -17.12 -37.07 -50.14
N ILE A 147 -16.08 -37.90 -50.25
CA ILE A 147 -16.14 -39.15 -51.03
C ILE A 147 -17.24 -40.06 -50.47
N ASN A 148 -17.33 -40.25 -49.17
CA ASN A 148 -18.35 -41.11 -48.56
C ASN A 148 -19.77 -40.57 -48.76
N TYR A 149 -19.97 -39.26 -48.63
CA TYR A 149 -21.24 -38.58 -48.88
C TYR A 149 -21.66 -38.67 -50.36
N LEU A 150 -20.72 -38.43 -51.29
CA LEU A 150 -20.99 -38.46 -52.74
C LEU A 150 -21.12 -39.87 -53.31
N THR A 151 -20.48 -40.87 -52.67
CA THR A 151 -20.60 -42.29 -53.06
C THR A 151 -21.80 -42.99 -52.40
N GLY A 152 -22.56 -42.30 -51.56
CA GLY A 152 -23.73 -42.86 -50.88
C GLY A 152 -23.39 -43.95 -49.85
N LYS A 153 -22.13 -44.01 -49.40
CA LYS A 153 -21.68 -44.92 -48.33
C LYS A 153 -21.90 -44.34 -46.93
N SER A 154 -22.58 -43.20 -46.82
CA SER A 154 -23.13 -42.72 -45.56
C SER A 154 -24.40 -43.52 -45.23
N GLU A 155 -24.27 -44.57 -44.41
CA GLU A 155 -25.46 -45.07 -43.72
C GLU A 155 -26.03 -43.91 -42.88
N ASP A 156 -27.26 -43.52 -43.18
CA ASP A 156 -28.04 -42.48 -42.50
C ASP A 156 -28.24 -42.86 -41.02
N THR A 157 -27.25 -42.61 -40.16
CA THR A 157 -27.47 -42.52 -38.72
C THR A 157 -28.07 -41.16 -38.37
N GLN A 158 -29.32 -40.95 -38.76
CA GLN A 158 -30.23 -40.04 -38.04
C GLN A 158 -31.62 -40.65 -37.97
N THR A 159 -31.79 -41.54 -36.99
CA THR A 159 -33.10 -41.88 -36.45
C THR A 159 -33.13 -41.55 -34.95
N THR A 160 -34.14 -40.77 -34.59
CA THR A 160 -34.89 -40.83 -33.31
C THR A 160 -34.15 -40.64 -31.98
N ALA A 161 -34.35 -39.48 -31.37
CA ALA A 161 -34.53 -39.32 -29.92
C ALA A 161 -35.31 -38.00 -29.69
N GLU A 162 -36.62 -37.99 -29.87
CA GLU A 162 -37.60 -38.28 -28.83
C GLU A 162 -37.34 -37.58 -27.49
N LYS A 163 -38.31 -36.73 -27.15
CA LYS A 163 -38.53 -36.12 -25.83
C LYS A 163 -38.37 -37.17 -24.74
N LYS A 164 -37.28 -37.08 -23.97
CA LYS A 164 -37.15 -37.76 -22.70
C LYS A 164 -37.41 -36.76 -21.57
N ALA A 165 -38.67 -36.67 -21.16
CA ALA A 165 -39.00 -36.30 -19.79
C ALA A 165 -38.55 -37.48 -18.91
N GLY A 166 -37.32 -37.42 -18.39
CA GLY A 166 -36.82 -38.30 -17.34
C GLY A 166 -36.81 -37.50 -16.04
N SER A 167 -37.70 -37.83 -15.12
CA SER A 167 -37.34 -38.62 -13.93
C SER A 167 -36.30 -37.91 -13.07
N GLY A 168 -36.78 -37.36 -11.93
CA GLY A 168 -35.95 -36.80 -10.89
C GLY A 168 -34.79 -37.74 -10.55
N ILE A 169 -33.59 -37.16 -10.54
CA ILE A 169 -32.37 -37.82 -10.11
C ILE A 169 -32.57 -38.21 -8.64
N ALA A 170 -32.55 -39.52 -8.35
CA ALA A 170 -32.52 -40.01 -6.99
C ALA A 170 -31.24 -39.50 -6.31
N GLY A 171 -31.41 -38.59 -5.34
CA GLY A 171 -30.30 -38.06 -4.54
C GLY A 171 -30.22 -36.53 -4.44
N VAL A 172 -31.05 -35.76 -5.15
CA VAL A 172 -31.14 -34.31 -4.96
C VAL A 172 -32.29 -33.99 -4.01
N LYS A 173 -31.96 -33.50 -2.82
CA LYS A 173 -32.92 -33.05 -1.82
C LYS A 173 -33.78 -31.94 -2.42
N GLU A 174 -35.10 -32.13 -2.38
CA GLU A 174 -36.10 -31.14 -2.76
C GLU A 174 -35.76 -29.80 -2.08
N LEU A 175 -35.56 -28.75 -2.88
CA LEU A 175 -35.30 -27.41 -2.36
C LEU A 175 -36.56 -26.93 -1.66
N GLU A 176 -36.59 -27.07 -0.33
CA GLU A 176 -37.50 -26.32 0.53
C GLU A 176 -37.19 -24.84 0.37
N VAL A 177 -37.89 -24.21 -0.57
CA VAL A 177 -37.96 -22.75 -0.66
C VAL A 177 -38.48 -22.28 0.69
N ARG A 178 -37.63 -21.66 1.50
CA ARG A 178 -38.07 -20.98 2.73
C ARG A 178 -39.19 -20.03 2.33
N LYS A 179 -40.41 -20.29 2.81
CA LYS A 179 -41.44 -19.26 2.87
C LYS A 179 -40.84 -18.11 3.69
N VAL A 180 -40.46 -17.04 3.00
CA VAL A 180 -40.17 -15.77 3.63
C VAL A 180 -41.52 -15.21 4.01
N GLU A 181 -41.91 -15.43 5.27
CA GLU A 181 -42.99 -14.67 5.90
C GLU A 181 -42.67 -13.19 5.71
N ALA A 182 -43.57 -12.50 5.02
CA ALA A 182 -43.43 -11.11 4.63
C ALA A 182 -43.71 -10.17 5.81
N ASP A 183 -42.97 -10.35 6.91
CA ASP A 183 -43.00 -9.48 8.08
C ASP A 183 -41.58 -8.96 8.39
N PHE A 184 -40.86 -8.52 7.35
CA PHE A 184 -39.74 -7.60 7.56
C PHE A 184 -40.28 -6.18 7.59
N ALA A 185 -40.65 -5.72 8.77
CA ALA A 185 -40.93 -4.31 9.04
C ALA A 185 -39.63 -3.52 8.83
N GLY A 186 -39.41 -3.13 7.58
CA GLY A 186 -38.26 -2.36 7.13
C GLY A 186 -38.08 -1.12 8.00
N MET A 187 -37.02 -1.13 8.79
CA MET A 187 -36.55 0.05 9.50
C MET A 187 -36.05 1.02 8.42
N ARG A 188 -36.94 1.95 8.03
CA ARG A 188 -36.64 3.03 7.10
C ARG A 188 -35.49 3.82 7.69
N LEU A 189 -34.28 3.64 7.17
CA LEU A 189 -33.18 4.57 7.39
C LEU A 189 -33.69 5.95 6.97
N LYS A 190 -33.83 6.86 7.94
CA LYS A 190 -33.98 8.27 7.64
C LYS A 190 -32.78 8.66 6.78
N LYS A 191 -33.09 9.15 5.59
CA LYS A 191 -32.19 9.84 4.66
C LYS A 191 -31.28 10.80 5.44
N LYS A 192 -30.04 10.37 5.67
CA LYS A 192 -28.93 11.21 6.14
C LYS A 192 -28.07 11.51 4.91
N ASP A 193 -28.64 12.30 4.00
CA ASP A 193 -27.86 12.98 2.98
C ASP A 193 -26.99 14.00 3.71
N GLU A 194 -25.69 13.71 3.85
CA GLU A 194 -24.59 14.70 3.92
C GLU A 194 -23.25 14.05 4.31
N GLU A 195 -23.23 12.86 4.92
CA GLU A 195 -21.97 12.30 5.46
C GLU A 195 -21.33 11.20 4.59
N LEU A 196 -22.05 10.66 3.59
CA LEU A 196 -21.53 9.64 2.67
C LEU A 196 -20.94 10.19 1.37
N GLU A 197 -21.11 11.48 1.09
CA GLU A 197 -20.63 12.11 -0.16
C GLU A 197 -19.10 12.29 -0.16
N GLY A 198 -18.45 12.30 1.02
CA GLY A 198 -17.00 12.34 1.15
C GLY A 198 -16.29 10.98 1.12
N PHE A 199 -17.03 9.86 1.21
CA PHE A 199 -16.43 8.53 1.35
C PHE A 199 -16.36 7.73 0.04
N PHE A 200 -17.07 8.14 -1.02
CA PHE A 200 -17.09 7.38 -2.29
C PHE A 200 -16.90 8.20 -3.58
N GLY A 201 -16.74 9.52 -3.50
CA GLY A 201 -16.72 10.38 -4.70
C GLY A 201 -15.39 11.11 -4.89
N GLY A 202 -14.45 10.52 -5.63
CA GLY A 202 -13.35 11.28 -6.20
C GLY A 202 -13.84 12.30 -7.24
N SER A 203 -13.07 13.39 -7.39
CA SER A 203 -13.03 14.32 -8.54
C SER A 203 -14.15 15.39 -8.68
N GLY A 204 -13.73 16.67 -8.67
CA GLY A 204 -14.44 17.80 -9.31
C GLY A 204 -14.20 19.16 -8.63
N LYS A 205 -13.10 19.89 -8.92
CA LYS A 205 -12.88 20.84 -10.04
C LYS A 205 -13.66 22.17 -9.91
N GLY A 206 -12.92 23.26 -9.64
CA GLY A 206 -13.43 24.61 -9.50
C GLY A 206 -13.29 25.53 -10.73
N LYS A 207 -14.24 26.47 -10.79
CA LYS A 207 -14.20 27.88 -11.29
C LYS A 207 -14.17 28.21 -12.81
N LYS A 208 -15.38 28.56 -13.29
CA LYS A 208 -15.89 29.91 -13.72
C LYS A 208 -15.45 30.57 -15.07
N LYS A 209 -16.49 30.82 -15.89
CA LYS A 209 -16.92 32.10 -16.55
C LYS A 209 -16.72 32.26 -18.07
N GLY A 210 -17.85 32.56 -18.75
CA GLY A 210 -17.98 33.14 -20.10
C GLY A 210 -18.71 32.19 -21.04
N GLY A 211 -19.76 32.51 -21.80
CA GLY A 211 -20.41 33.78 -22.11
C GLY A 211 -21.01 33.70 -23.54
N ARG A 212 -22.34 33.52 -23.62
CA ARG A 212 -23.27 33.96 -24.69
C ARG A 212 -23.30 33.25 -26.07
N LYS A 213 -24.56 32.90 -26.40
CA LYS A 213 -25.31 33.06 -27.67
C LYS A 213 -25.48 31.84 -28.60
N GLY A 214 -26.74 31.39 -28.66
CA GLY A 214 -27.49 31.19 -29.90
C GLY A 214 -27.38 29.81 -30.57
N GLN A 215 -28.50 29.09 -30.62
CA GLN A 215 -29.28 28.86 -31.85
C GLN A 215 -30.20 27.64 -31.66
N ALA A 216 -31.49 27.87 -31.91
CA ALA A 216 -32.50 26.82 -31.97
C ALA A 216 -32.41 26.06 -33.29
N SER A 217 -32.63 24.74 -33.26
CA SER A 217 -33.37 24.02 -34.30
C SER A 217 -33.81 22.65 -33.78
N ALA A 218 -34.92 22.18 -34.34
CA ALA A 218 -35.81 21.15 -33.84
C ALA A 218 -35.51 19.74 -34.37
N ASN A 219 -36.16 18.77 -33.70
CA ASN A 219 -36.54 17.41 -34.11
C ASN A 219 -35.47 16.36 -34.45
N GLY A 220 -35.58 15.21 -33.77
CA GLY A 220 -34.87 13.99 -34.13
C GLY A 220 -35.18 12.85 -33.16
N SER A 221 -36.25 12.11 -33.46
CA SER A 221 -36.72 10.87 -32.84
C SER A 221 -35.66 9.75 -32.83
N GLY A 222 -35.74 8.83 -31.86
CA GLY A 222 -35.37 7.42 -32.09
C GLY A 222 -34.37 6.80 -31.12
N THR A 223 -34.80 6.44 -29.92
CA THR A 223 -34.14 5.42 -29.07
C THR A 223 -34.42 4.02 -29.62
N ALA A 224 -33.34 3.27 -29.88
CA ALA A 224 -33.34 1.87 -30.26
C ALA A 224 -33.80 0.94 -29.13
N THR A 225 -34.50 -0.14 -29.48
CA THR A 225 -34.66 -1.35 -28.66
C THR A 225 -34.21 -2.57 -29.46
N PRO A 226 -33.57 -3.57 -28.84
CA PRO A 226 -32.97 -4.71 -29.53
C PRO A 226 -33.96 -5.87 -29.67
N THR A 227 -33.89 -6.60 -30.79
CA THR A 227 -34.59 -7.88 -30.98
C THR A 227 -33.59 -9.01 -31.22
N THR A 228 -33.77 -10.07 -30.44
CA THR A 228 -33.06 -11.36 -30.36
C THR A 228 -32.97 -12.12 -31.69
N PRO A 229 -31.88 -12.87 -31.98
CA PRO A 229 -31.71 -13.60 -33.24
C PRO A 229 -32.41 -14.96 -33.19
N SER A 230 -33.12 -15.31 -34.27
CA SER A 230 -33.62 -16.67 -34.52
C SER A 230 -32.88 -17.27 -35.70
N ASN A 231 -32.55 -18.55 -35.55
CA ASN A 231 -31.84 -19.43 -36.48
C ASN A 231 -32.25 -19.27 -37.95
N ASP A 232 -31.27 -19.01 -38.80
CA ASP A 232 -31.35 -19.37 -40.22
C ASP A 232 -30.19 -20.31 -40.55
N ALA A 233 -30.58 -21.53 -40.91
CA ALA A 233 -29.73 -22.51 -41.55
C ALA A 233 -29.11 -21.90 -42.81
N VAL A 234 -27.82 -22.17 -43.03
CA VAL A 234 -27.09 -21.80 -44.24
C VAL A 234 -27.78 -22.39 -45.46
N ASN A 235 -28.64 -21.60 -46.10
CA ASN A 235 -29.36 -21.97 -47.31
C ASN A 235 -28.43 -21.72 -48.50
N LEU A 236 -27.50 -22.65 -48.77
CA LEU A 236 -26.75 -22.62 -50.02
C LEU A 236 -27.74 -22.91 -51.17
N PRO A 237 -27.88 -21.99 -52.15
CA PRO A 237 -28.90 -22.10 -53.17
C PRO A 237 -28.71 -23.37 -54.00
N LEU A 238 -29.80 -24.12 -54.12
CA LEU A 238 -29.98 -25.39 -54.85
C LEU A 238 -29.46 -25.36 -56.30
N GLY A 239 -29.24 -24.18 -56.88
CA GLY A 239 -28.67 -23.99 -58.22
C GLY A 239 -27.22 -24.48 -58.39
N MET A 240 -26.47 -24.70 -57.31
CA MET A 240 -25.15 -25.34 -57.39
C MET A 240 -25.23 -26.88 -57.34
N ARG A 241 -26.36 -27.44 -56.87
CA ARG A 241 -26.54 -28.89 -56.70
C ARG A 241 -26.96 -29.62 -57.99
N ALA A 242 -27.32 -28.89 -59.04
CA ALA A 242 -27.93 -29.47 -60.23
C ALA A 242 -27.19 -29.05 -61.51
N ALA A 243 -25.92 -29.44 -61.64
CA ALA A 243 -25.24 -29.45 -62.96
C ALA A 243 -23.98 -30.33 -63.00
N THR A 244 -23.99 -31.51 -62.37
CA THR A 244 -23.01 -32.57 -62.68
C THR A 244 -23.77 -33.88 -62.87
N THR A 245 -23.67 -34.46 -64.06
CA THR A 245 -24.22 -35.79 -64.35
C THR A 245 -23.55 -36.83 -63.46
N ALA A 246 -24.21 -37.94 -63.12
CA ALA A 246 -23.65 -39.00 -62.27
C ALA A 246 -22.30 -39.58 -62.78
N ALA A 247 -22.03 -39.47 -64.09
CA ALA A 247 -20.75 -39.81 -64.69
C ALA A 247 -19.66 -38.73 -64.50
N GLN A 248 -20.05 -37.46 -64.38
CA GLN A 248 -19.14 -36.37 -64.01
C GLN A 248 -18.80 -36.43 -62.52
N THR A 249 -19.76 -36.75 -61.65
CA THR A 249 -19.49 -36.94 -60.21
C THR A 249 -18.51 -38.09 -59.96
N GLN A 250 -18.64 -39.22 -60.67
CA GLN A 250 -17.69 -40.35 -60.58
C GLN A 250 -16.28 -39.99 -61.05
N LYS A 251 -16.14 -39.27 -62.18
CA LYS A 251 -14.83 -38.79 -62.65
C LYS A 251 -14.20 -37.77 -61.70
N GLU A 252 -15.02 -36.93 -61.06
CA GLU A 252 -14.57 -36.00 -60.01
C GLU A 252 -14.10 -36.76 -58.77
N ILE A 253 -14.82 -37.81 -58.34
CA ILE A 253 -14.43 -38.68 -57.22
C ILE A 253 -13.08 -39.35 -57.48
N GLU A 254 -12.86 -39.97 -58.65
CA GLU A 254 -11.56 -40.58 -58.99
C GLU A 254 -10.41 -39.57 -59.03
N ARG A 255 -10.70 -38.32 -59.42
CA ARG A 255 -9.72 -37.23 -59.42
C ARG A 255 -9.37 -36.80 -58.00
N VAL A 256 -10.37 -36.68 -57.13
CA VAL A 256 -10.20 -36.37 -55.71
C VAL A 256 -9.47 -37.51 -55.00
N GLU A 257 -9.76 -38.78 -55.29
CA GLU A 257 -9.03 -39.94 -54.74
C GLU A 257 -7.53 -39.93 -55.13
N LYS A 258 -7.20 -39.61 -56.39
CA LYS A 258 -5.81 -39.45 -56.82
C LYS A 258 -5.10 -38.28 -56.15
N LEU A 259 -5.82 -37.19 -55.89
CA LEU A 259 -5.30 -36.06 -55.13
C LEU A 259 -5.08 -36.45 -53.65
N VAL A 260 -6.02 -37.15 -53.03
CA VAL A 260 -5.88 -37.68 -51.67
C VAL A 260 -4.67 -38.62 -51.57
N ALA A 261 -4.48 -39.54 -52.52
CA ALA A 261 -3.30 -40.40 -52.56
C ALA A 261 -1.99 -39.62 -52.73
N LYS A 262 -2.01 -38.52 -53.49
CA LYS A 262 -0.86 -37.62 -53.65
C LYS A 262 -0.57 -36.83 -52.37
N MET A 263 -1.61 -36.38 -51.65
CA MET A 263 -1.48 -35.70 -50.35
C MET A 263 -0.98 -36.67 -49.27
N GLN A 264 -1.46 -37.91 -49.25
CA GLN A 264 -0.97 -38.98 -48.35
C GLN A 264 0.50 -39.34 -48.62
N LYS A 265 0.92 -39.40 -49.88
CA LYS A 265 2.33 -39.63 -50.24
C LYS A 265 3.22 -38.45 -49.80
N LYS A 266 2.73 -37.21 -49.94
CA LYS A 266 3.43 -36.01 -49.50
C LYS A 266 3.58 -35.93 -47.97
N ASN A 267 2.63 -36.50 -47.23
CA ASN A 267 2.74 -36.67 -45.77
C ASN A 267 3.76 -37.73 -45.36
N GLY A 268 3.91 -38.80 -46.15
CA GLY A 268 4.92 -39.82 -45.91
C GLY A 268 6.35 -39.31 -46.13
N ASP A 269 6.58 -38.51 -47.18
CA ASP A 269 7.87 -37.85 -47.40
C ASP A 269 8.15 -36.75 -46.34
N ALA A 270 7.15 -35.93 -45.99
CA ALA A 270 7.32 -34.89 -44.96
C ALA A 270 7.49 -35.44 -43.53
N GLY A 271 6.90 -36.60 -43.21
CA GLY A 271 7.11 -37.29 -41.94
C GLY A 271 8.51 -37.93 -41.82
N ALA A 272 9.07 -38.42 -42.93
CA ALA A 272 10.42 -38.96 -42.97
C ALA A 272 11.51 -37.87 -42.82
N ASP A 273 11.24 -36.65 -43.29
CA ASP A 273 12.14 -35.49 -43.10
C ASP A 273 12.03 -34.90 -41.67
N ALA A 274 10.87 -34.95 -41.02
CA ALA A 274 10.67 -34.45 -39.65
C ALA A 274 11.35 -35.31 -38.55
N ASP A 275 11.42 -36.64 -38.75
CA ASP A 275 12.11 -37.56 -37.82
C ASP A 275 13.65 -37.48 -37.93
N ALA A 276 14.19 -36.93 -39.03
CA ALA A 276 15.64 -36.79 -39.25
C ALA A 276 16.23 -35.48 -38.69
N GLU A 277 15.39 -34.48 -38.38
CA GLU A 277 15.82 -33.19 -37.81
C GLU A 277 15.71 -33.15 -36.27
N GLY A 278 14.91 -34.04 -35.66
CA GLY A 278 14.76 -34.14 -34.20
C GLY A 278 15.97 -34.71 -33.43
N ASP A 279 16.97 -35.28 -34.12
CA ASP A 279 18.14 -35.92 -33.50
C ASP A 279 19.39 -34.99 -33.41
N LYS A 280 19.34 -33.77 -33.98
CA LYS A 280 20.45 -32.81 -33.92
C LYS A 280 20.31 -31.73 -32.84
N ASP A 281 19.10 -31.44 -32.38
CA ASP A 281 18.85 -30.42 -31.35
C ASP A 281 19.07 -30.92 -29.91
N ALA A 282 19.36 -32.22 -29.73
CA ALA A 282 19.63 -32.81 -28.42
C ALA A 282 21.09 -32.65 -27.96
N GLU A 283 22.03 -32.26 -28.84
CA GLU A 283 23.46 -32.16 -28.51
C GLU A 283 23.91 -30.71 -28.20
N GLU A 284 23.16 -29.68 -28.59
CA GLU A 284 23.52 -28.26 -28.39
C GLU A 284 22.86 -27.59 -27.15
N LYS A 285 22.55 -28.38 -26.11
CA LYS A 285 22.12 -27.85 -24.79
C LYS A 285 22.89 -28.42 -23.60
N LYS A 286 24.15 -28.84 -23.81
CA LYS A 286 25.06 -29.25 -22.72
C LYS A 286 26.13 -28.22 -22.37
N ASP A 287 26.34 -27.19 -23.16
CA ASP A 287 27.37 -26.19 -22.90
C ASP A 287 26.78 -24.78 -22.82
N GLU A 288 26.17 -24.44 -21.68
CA GLU A 288 26.40 -23.10 -21.10
C GLU A 288 26.16 -23.12 -19.57
N PRO A 289 27.14 -22.64 -18.76
CA PRO A 289 27.25 -22.99 -17.36
C PRO A 289 26.37 -22.14 -16.43
N ALA A 290 25.95 -22.79 -15.35
CA ALA A 290 25.40 -22.20 -14.16
C ALA A 290 26.37 -21.19 -13.51
N ALA A 291 26.02 -19.90 -13.52
CA ALA A 291 26.50 -18.86 -12.62
C ALA A 291 25.44 -17.73 -12.66
N ALA A 292 24.89 -17.17 -11.59
CA ALA A 292 25.34 -17.11 -10.21
C ALA A 292 24.12 -17.00 -9.28
N ALA A 293 24.05 -17.90 -8.31
CA ALA A 293 23.59 -17.60 -6.96
C ALA A 293 24.83 -17.65 -6.06
N THR A 294 24.79 -16.88 -4.96
CA THR A 294 25.74 -16.78 -3.83
C THR A 294 26.88 -15.75 -3.94
N GLU A 295 26.69 -14.60 -3.29
CA GLU A 295 27.48 -14.05 -2.16
C GLU A 295 26.62 -12.88 -1.60
N ALA A 296 26.17 -12.89 -0.34
CA ALA A 296 26.91 -12.68 0.90
C ALA A 296 27.53 -11.28 0.97
#